data_AF-A0A2Z6PIM8-F1
#
_entry.id   AF-A0A2Z6PIM8-F1
#
_cell.length_a   1.000
_cell.length_b   1.000
_cell.length_c   1.000
_cell.angle_alpha   90.00
_cell.angle_beta   90.00
_cell.angle_gamma   90.00
#
_symmetry.space_group_name_H-M   'P 1'
#
loop_
_entity.id
_entity.type
_entity.pdbx_description
1 polymer ?
#
loop_
_entity_poly.entity_id
_entity_poly.type
_entity_poly.pdbx_seq_one_letter_code
_entity_poly.pdbx_strand_id
1 'polypeptide(L)'
;METTNTSSPSILNMHRITTIVDRFTKNFQQGNQCDSVEFTKLCLSLSRGIDFAIANGQTPPPKANKLPWLIKQMNYQRKTDYVPSSLACMMVLIISVKNACKFGWFNKKDSEEILAIVDDIGKMYCTMGNVITGFDSSCYSTVLSTIMEKYYPNMKLGPIIVSNQVNPGYGSSTFDFHITKNNFQPDKKVWLLVAETDNIETSACLISPKEVNFLVNGQAVDMRTMPQMDRGPQMPTCVNGMLKFGTNLVQAVGGSVFGK
;
A
#
# COMPACT_ATOMS: atom_id res chain seq x y z
N MET A 1 -5.64 28.17 -37.24
CA MET A 1 -6.55 27.05 -36.89
C MET A 1 -5.76 26.10 -36.00
N GLU A 2 -6.20 26.02 -34.74
CA GLU A 2 -5.90 25.05 -33.68
C GLU A 2 -4.49 24.45 -33.55
N THR A 3 -3.66 25.08 -32.72
CA THR A 3 -2.60 24.40 -31.99
C THR A 3 -3.22 23.72 -30.77
N THR A 4 -3.56 22.44 -30.88
CA THR A 4 -3.94 21.62 -29.72
C THR A 4 -2.74 21.50 -28.77
N ASN A 5 -2.76 22.28 -27.69
CA ASN A 5 -1.84 22.14 -26.55
C ASN A 5 -2.08 20.78 -25.88
N THR A 6 -1.44 19.73 -26.39
CA THR A 6 -1.39 18.44 -25.70
C THR A 6 -0.43 18.57 -24.52
N SER A 7 -0.95 19.12 -23.41
CA SER A 7 -0.25 19.15 -22.13
C SER A 7 0.13 17.72 -21.73
N SER A 8 1.39 17.51 -21.31
CA SER A 8 1.87 16.18 -20.97
C SER A 8 1.07 15.62 -19.79
N PRO A 9 0.82 14.30 -19.72
CA PRO A 9 0.08 13.68 -18.60
C PRO A 9 0.64 14.04 -17.23
N SER A 10 1.95 14.25 -17.15
CA SER A 10 2.68 14.78 -15.99
C SER A 10 2.18 16.16 -15.53
N ILE A 11 2.13 17.12 -16.44
CA ILE A 11 1.72 18.50 -16.15
C ILE A 11 0.26 18.54 -15.72
N LEU A 12 -0.60 17.78 -16.41
CA LEU A 12 -2.01 17.63 -16.06
C LEU A 12 -2.19 17.03 -14.65
N ASN A 13 -1.37 16.03 -14.29
CA ASN A 13 -1.42 15.46 -12.95
C ASN A 13 -1.01 16.46 -11.87
N MET A 14 0.04 17.25 -12.11
CA MET A 14 0.49 18.29 -11.17
C MET A 14 -0.56 19.37 -10.96
N HIS A 15 -1.22 19.81 -12.03
CA HIS A 15 -2.36 20.73 -11.95
C HIS A 15 -3.50 20.10 -11.14
N ARG A 16 -3.84 18.82 -11.40
CA ARG A 16 -4.88 18.10 -10.66
C ARG A 16 -4.59 18.02 -9.16
N ILE A 17 -3.36 17.66 -8.76
CA ILE A 17 -2.95 17.64 -7.34
C ILE A 17 -3.17 19.01 -6.73
N THR A 18 -2.69 20.06 -7.40
CA THR A 18 -2.81 21.46 -6.95
C THR A 18 -4.28 21.84 -6.69
N THR A 19 -5.16 21.59 -7.66
CA THR A 19 -6.60 21.89 -7.55
C THR A 19 -7.27 21.12 -6.42
N ILE A 20 -6.94 19.84 -6.24
CA ILE A 20 -7.55 19.01 -5.20
C ILE A 20 -7.09 19.46 -3.81
N VAL A 21 -5.80 19.78 -3.64
CA VAL A 21 -5.26 20.30 -2.37
C VAL A 21 -5.92 21.62 -1.99
N ASP A 22 -6.16 22.52 -2.96
CA ASP A 22 -6.91 23.75 -2.70
C ASP A 22 -8.34 23.49 -2.25
N ARG A 23 -9.05 22.56 -2.91
CA ARG A 23 -10.41 22.19 -2.52
C ARG A 23 -10.45 21.63 -1.10
N PHE A 24 -9.55 20.70 -0.77
CA PHE A 24 -9.41 20.20 0.59
C PHE A 24 -9.18 21.33 1.58
N THR A 25 -8.23 22.23 1.29
CA THR A 25 -7.90 23.35 2.18
C THR A 25 -9.12 24.23 2.46
N LYS A 26 -9.91 24.54 1.43
CA LYS A 26 -11.14 25.33 1.59
C LYS A 26 -12.18 24.64 2.47
N ASN A 27 -12.35 23.32 2.31
CA ASN A 27 -13.32 22.55 3.10
C ASN A 27 -12.95 22.54 4.59
N PHE A 28 -11.66 22.45 4.93
CA PHE A 28 -11.22 22.51 6.34
C PHE A 28 -11.25 23.92 6.95
N GLN A 29 -11.11 24.98 6.14
CA GLN A 29 -11.07 26.37 6.64
C GLN A 29 -12.44 26.96 6.97
N GLN A 30 -13.51 26.51 6.31
CA GLN A 30 -14.81 27.16 6.42
C GLN A 30 -15.71 26.64 7.55
N GLY A 31 -15.25 25.66 8.35
CA GLY A 31 -16.12 24.99 9.33
C GLY A 31 -17.31 24.23 8.69
N ASN A 32 -17.34 24.14 7.36
CA ASN A 32 -18.35 23.40 6.62
C ASN A 32 -18.11 21.91 6.78
N GLN A 33 -19.16 21.16 7.15
CA GLN A 33 -19.14 19.70 6.99
C GLN A 33 -18.97 19.39 5.50
N CYS A 34 -17.78 18.91 5.13
CA CYS A 34 -17.54 18.40 3.80
C CYS A 34 -18.52 17.24 3.56
N ASP A 35 -19.27 17.30 2.45
CA ASP A 35 -20.10 16.17 2.04
C ASP A 35 -19.24 14.89 2.00
N SER A 36 -19.73 13.81 2.60
CA SER A 36 -19.01 12.54 2.74
C SER A 36 -18.61 11.96 1.38
N VAL A 37 -19.44 12.16 0.34
CA VAL A 37 -19.17 11.71 -1.02
C VAL A 37 -18.08 12.57 -1.66
N GLU A 38 -18.15 13.89 -1.51
CA GLU A 38 -17.09 14.79 -1.96
C GLU A 38 -15.75 14.49 -1.28
N PHE A 39 -15.74 14.34 0.04
CA PHE A 39 -14.54 13.99 0.81
C PHE A 39 -13.88 12.72 0.28
N THR A 40 -14.69 11.67 0.09
CA THR A 40 -14.22 10.39 -0.47
C THR A 40 -13.63 10.56 -1.87
N LYS A 41 -14.30 11.31 -2.75
CA LYS A 41 -13.81 11.61 -4.11
C LYS A 41 -12.49 12.36 -4.08
N LEU A 42 -12.34 13.33 -3.18
CA LEU A 42 -11.11 14.11 -3.02
C LEU A 42 -9.96 13.22 -2.51
N CYS A 43 -10.19 12.39 -1.48
CA CYS A 43 -9.18 11.46 -0.95
C CYS A 43 -8.67 10.51 -2.04
N LEU A 44 -9.59 9.84 -2.75
CA LEU A 44 -9.24 8.89 -3.81
C LEU A 44 -8.54 9.57 -4.99
N SER A 45 -8.99 10.77 -5.38
CA SER A 45 -8.37 11.51 -6.49
C SER A 45 -6.99 12.03 -6.15
N LEU A 46 -6.80 12.52 -4.92
CA LEU A 46 -5.50 13.01 -4.45
C LEU A 46 -4.51 11.87 -4.30
N SER A 47 -4.91 10.75 -3.68
CA SER A 47 -4.11 9.53 -3.58
C SER A 47 -3.60 9.08 -4.94
N ARG A 48 -4.49 8.95 -5.94
CA ARG A 48 -4.10 8.59 -7.32
C ARG A 48 -3.11 9.57 -7.94
N GLY A 49 -3.30 10.87 -7.70
CA GLY A 49 -2.40 11.90 -8.21
C GLY A 49 -1.00 11.81 -7.60
N ILE A 50 -0.92 11.60 -6.29
CA ILE A 50 0.34 11.40 -5.56
C ILE A 50 1.02 10.11 -6.03
N ASP A 51 0.30 9.00 -6.10
CA ASP A 51 0.83 7.71 -6.55
C ASP A 51 1.40 7.81 -7.98
N PHE A 52 0.68 8.50 -8.89
CA PHE A 52 1.17 8.76 -10.24
C PHE A 52 2.46 9.57 -10.22
N ALA A 53 2.51 10.64 -9.42
CA ALA A 53 3.68 11.51 -9.34
C ALA A 53 4.91 10.75 -8.81
N ILE A 54 4.73 9.97 -7.74
CA ILE A 54 5.76 9.10 -7.17
C ILE A 54 6.25 8.08 -8.21
N ALA A 55 5.33 7.42 -8.91
CA ALA A 55 5.66 6.40 -9.90
C ALA A 55 6.54 6.93 -11.06
N ASN A 56 6.40 8.23 -11.36
CA ASN A 56 7.15 8.93 -12.40
C ASN A 56 8.35 9.73 -11.83
N GLY A 57 8.71 9.54 -10.56
CA GLY A 57 9.86 10.21 -9.93
C GLY A 57 9.72 11.73 -9.84
N GLN A 58 8.49 12.23 -9.70
CA GLN A 58 8.21 13.66 -9.76
C GLN A 58 8.34 14.32 -8.40
N THR A 59 8.82 15.57 -8.42
CA THR A 59 8.83 16.44 -7.24
C THR A 59 7.42 16.97 -6.95
N PRO A 60 7.08 17.25 -5.67
CA PRO A 60 5.79 17.78 -5.30
C PRO A 60 5.50 19.14 -5.98
N PRO A 61 4.27 19.42 -6.41
CA PRO A 61 3.89 20.76 -6.84
C PRO A 61 3.90 21.72 -5.64
N PRO A 62 4.10 23.05 -5.83
CA PRO A 62 4.25 23.99 -4.72
C PRO A 62 3.15 23.92 -3.66
N LYS A 63 1.89 23.70 -4.06
CA LYS A 63 0.76 23.59 -3.13
C LYS A 63 0.73 22.31 -2.31
N ALA A 64 1.45 21.27 -2.71
CA ALA A 64 1.55 20.04 -1.91
C ALA A 64 2.23 20.28 -0.56
N ASN A 65 2.91 21.42 -0.35
CA ASN A 65 3.39 21.85 0.97
C ASN A 65 2.27 22.01 2.02
N LYS A 66 1.00 22.08 1.61
CA LYS A 66 -0.16 22.10 2.52
C LYS A 66 -0.61 20.71 2.97
N LEU A 67 -0.12 19.63 2.34
CA LEU A 67 -0.49 18.26 2.68
C LEU A 67 -0.21 17.90 4.16
N PRO A 68 0.95 18.25 4.75
CA PRO A 68 1.19 18.00 6.18
C PRO A 68 0.12 18.62 7.08
N TRP A 69 -0.27 19.87 6.79
CA TRP A 69 -1.33 20.55 7.53
C TRP A 69 -2.69 19.86 7.33
N LEU A 70 -3.04 19.48 6.10
CA LEU A 70 -4.30 18.77 5.80
C LEU A 70 -4.42 17.45 6.55
N ILE A 71 -3.35 16.64 6.59
CA ILE A 71 -3.34 15.36 7.31
C ILE A 71 -3.50 15.58 8.82
N LYS A 72 -2.87 16.62 9.38
CA LYS A 72 -3.06 17.00 10.79
C LYS A 72 -4.51 17.39 11.09
N GLN A 73 -5.14 18.19 10.21
CA GLN A 73 -6.55 18.57 10.36
C GLN A 73 -7.50 17.37 10.24
N MET A 74 -7.27 16.49 9.26
CA MET A 74 -8.02 15.24 9.10
C MET A 74 -7.94 14.38 10.36
N ASN A 75 -6.75 14.21 10.93
CA ASN A 75 -6.57 13.43 12.15
C ASN A 75 -7.23 14.09 13.37
N TYR A 76 -7.21 15.42 13.46
CA TYR A 76 -7.90 16.16 14.52
C TYR A 76 -9.42 15.98 14.44
N GLN A 77 -10.02 16.26 13.28
CA GLN A 77 -11.48 16.13 13.08
C GLN A 77 -11.97 14.70 13.34
N ARG A 78 -11.19 13.70 12.91
CA ARG A 78 -11.49 12.28 13.19
C ARG A 78 -11.62 11.97 14.68
N LYS A 79 -10.84 12.66 15.53
CA LYS A 79 -10.88 12.46 16.99
C LYS A 79 -12.08 13.17 17.64
N THR A 80 -12.65 14.17 16.98
CA THR A 80 -13.78 14.97 17.51
C THR A 80 -15.13 14.50 16.96
N ASP A 81 -15.19 14.09 15.69
CA ASP A 81 -16.40 13.67 14.99
C ASP A 81 -16.27 12.21 14.53
N TYR A 82 -16.95 11.28 15.20
CA TYR A 82 -16.85 9.84 14.88
C TYR A 82 -17.64 9.51 13.61
N VAL A 83 -16.94 9.44 12.46
CA VAL A 83 -17.54 8.97 11.19
C VAL A 83 -16.77 7.76 10.64
N PRO A 84 -17.30 6.53 10.77
CA PRO A 84 -16.67 5.30 10.26
C PRO A 84 -16.55 5.20 8.74
N SER A 85 -17.35 5.95 7.97
CA SER A 85 -17.35 5.87 6.50
C SER A 85 -16.23 6.68 5.83
N SER A 86 -15.70 7.73 6.48
CA SER A 86 -14.59 8.57 5.97
C SER A 86 -13.20 7.97 6.24
N LEU A 87 -13.15 6.99 7.13
CA LEU A 87 -11.97 6.32 7.64
C LEU A 87 -11.21 5.56 6.53
N ALA A 88 -11.90 4.75 5.72
CA ALA A 88 -11.27 3.98 4.65
C ALA A 88 -10.64 4.85 3.54
N CYS A 89 -11.33 5.91 3.11
CA CYS A 89 -10.79 6.81 2.08
C CYS A 89 -9.65 7.70 2.63
N MET A 90 -9.72 8.08 3.90
CA MET A 90 -8.60 8.72 4.60
C MET A 90 -7.38 7.80 4.63
N MET A 91 -7.54 6.51 4.92
CA MET A 91 -6.45 5.54 4.90
C MET A 91 -5.76 5.45 3.54
N VAL A 92 -6.54 5.37 2.45
CA VAL A 92 -5.99 5.36 1.08
C VAL A 92 -5.13 6.60 0.82
N LEU A 93 -5.60 7.79 1.23
CA LEU A 93 -4.83 9.02 1.11
C LEU A 93 -3.56 9.00 1.98
N ILE A 94 -3.68 8.62 3.25
CA ILE A 94 -2.58 8.58 4.21
C ILE A 94 -1.47 7.65 3.74
N ILE A 95 -1.80 6.50 3.17
CA ILE A 95 -0.80 5.58 2.60
C ILE A 95 -0.04 6.27 1.46
N SER A 96 -0.73 6.93 0.52
CA SER A 96 -0.07 7.69 -0.54
C SER A 96 0.80 8.84 0.01
N VAL A 97 0.39 9.51 1.09
CA VAL A 97 1.19 10.58 1.71
C VAL A 97 2.39 10.04 2.48
N LYS A 98 2.26 8.94 3.24
CA LYS A 98 3.39 8.21 3.86
C LYS A 98 4.47 7.92 2.82
N ASN A 99 4.03 7.52 1.65
CA ASN A 99 4.88 7.20 0.53
C ASN A 99 5.54 8.43 -0.09
N ALA A 100 4.82 9.55 -0.17
CA ALA A 100 5.41 10.85 -0.52
C ALA A 100 6.49 11.28 0.50
N CYS A 101 6.29 11.03 1.80
CA CYS A 101 7.32 11.27 2.82
C CYS A 101 8.60 10.45 2.52
N LYS A 102 8.46 9.14 2.26
CA LYS A 102 9.58 8.25 1.90
C LYS A 102 10.31 8.70 0.62
N PHE A 103 9.59 9.34 -0.31
CA PHE A 103 10.13 9.91 -1.54
C PHE A 103 10.67 11.34 -1.39
N GLY A 104 10.75 11.87 -0.17
CA GLY A 104 11.37 13.17 0.11
C GLY A 104 10.51 14.37 -0.32
N TRP A 105 9.19 14.22 -0.40
CA TRP A 105 8.31 15.35 -0.75
C TRP A 105 8.23 16.43 0.34
N PHE A 106 8.51 16.07 1.59
CA PHE A 106 8.38 16.98 2.73
C PHE A 106 9.69 17.06 3.51
N ASN A 107 9.85 18.12 4.28
CA ASN A 107 10.98 18.23 5.20
C ASN A 107 10.91 17.11 6.27
N LYS A 108 12.03 16.90 6.97
CA LYS A 108 12.16 15.84 7.98
C LYS A 108 11.10 15.94 9.08
N LYS A 109 10.89 17.15 9.63
CA LYS A 109 9.93 17.39 10.71
C LYS A 109 8.50 17.04 10.30
N ASP A 110 8.04 17.56 9.16
CA ASP A 110 6.70 17.25 8.66
C ASP A 110 6.54 15.77 8.33
N SER A 111 7.59 15.13 7.79
CA SER A 111 7.57 13.70 7.51
C SER A 111 7.42 12.86 8.78
N GLU A 112 8.18 13.17 9.84
CA GLU A 112 8.09 12.49 11.13
C GLU A 112 6.71 12.63 11.76
N GLU A 113 6.14 13.84 11.75
CA GLU A 113 4.81 14.09 12.30
C GLU A 113 3.69 13.37 11.49
N ILE A 114 3.80 13.33 10.16
CA ILE A 114 2.87 12.58 9.31
C ILE A 114 2.99 11.07 9.59
N LEU A 115 4.20 10.53 9.69
CA LEU A 115 4.42 9.11 9.93
C LEU A 115 3.84 8.68 11.30
N ALA A 116 3.96 9.51 12.33
CA ALA A 116 3.32 9.27 13.61
C ALA A 116 1.78 9.21 13.49
N ILE A 117 1.18 10.11 12.70
CA ILE A 117 -0.27 10.08 12.42
C ILE A 117 -0.65 8.79 11.67
N VAL A 118 0.18 8.37 10.70
CA VAL A 118 -0.05 7.14 9.95
C VAL A 118 -0.03 5.93 10.87
N ASP A 119 0.93 5.84 11.78
CA ASP A 119 1.03 4.74 12.73
C ASP A 119 -0.17 4.70 13.70
N ASP A 120 -0.59 5.87 14.19
CA ASP A 120 -1.75 5.98 15.08
C ASP A 120 -3.06 5.58 14.39
N ILE A 121 -3.25 6.01 13.14
CA ILE A 121 -4.44 5.64 12.37
C ILE A 121 -4.35 4.17 11.95
N GLY A 122 -3.17 3.68 11.57
CA GLY A 122 -2.90 2.30 11.19
C GLY A 122 -3.33 1.30 12.27
N LYS A 123 -2.96 1.58 13.54
CA LYS A 123 -3.35 0.77 14.72
C LYS A 123 -4.86 0.56 14.87
N MET A 124 -5.70 1.38 14.25
CA MET A 124 -7.16 1.25 14.34
C MET A 124 -7.77 0.26 13.35
N TYR A 125 -7.06 -0.10 12.26
CA TYR A 125 -7.60 -0.99 11.22
C TYR A 125 -6.87 -2.32 11.15
N CYS A 126 -5.56 -2.28 11.31
CA CYS A 126 -4.69 -3.43 11.13
C CYS A 126 -3.52 -3.34 12.12
N THR A 127 -2.88 -4.48 12.36
CA THR A 127 -1.44 -4.43 12.67
C THR A 127 -0.75 -4.00 11.37
N MET A 128 -0.53 -2.70 11.17
CA MET A 128 0.27 -2.23 10.04
C MET A 128 1.70 -2.71 10.32
N GLY A 129 2.04 -3.89 9.80
CA GLY A 129 3.35 -4.46 10.06
C GLY A 129 4.43 -3.61 9.40
N ASN A 130 5.54 -3.47 10.10
CA ASN A 130 6.71 -2.78 9.57
C ASN A 130 7.16 -3.48 8.29
N VAL A 131 7.23 -2.73 7.19
CA VAL A 131 7.82 -3.24 5.95
C VAL A 131 9.31 -3.29 6.18
N ILE A 132 9.87 -4.50 6.18
CA ILE A 132 11.32 -4.68 6.10
C ILE A 132 11.68 -4.40 4.64
N THR A 133 12.00 -3.13 4.35
CA THR A 133 12.62 -2.74 3.09
C THR A 133 14.13 -2.84 3.25
N GLY A 134 14.79 -3.60 2.38
CA GLY A 134 16.23 -3.82 2.50
C GLY A 134 16.54 -5.13 3.21
N PHE A 135 17.69 -5.69 2.85
CA PHE A 135 18.16 -7.04 3.14
C PHE A 135 18.55 -7.27 4.63
N ASP A 136 18.00 -6.49 5.56
CA ASP A 136 18.61 -6.29 6.89
C ASP A 136 17.98 -7.12 8.01
N SER A 137 17.27 -8.20 7.67
CA SER A 137 17.05 -9.30 8.60
C SER A 137 17.68 -10.56 8.02
N SER A 138 18.89 -10.85 8.48
CA SER A 138 19.68 -12.02 8.11
C SER A 138 18.90 -13.35 8.25
N CYS A 139 17.93 -13.40 9.17
CA CYS A 139 17.08 -14.55 9.39
C CYS A 139 16.11 -14.82 8.21
N TYR A 140 15.43 -13.81 7.70
CA TYR A 140 14.49 -13.98 6.57
C TYR A 140 15.19 -14.36 5.27
N SER A 141 16.39 -13.80 5.05
CA SER A 141 17.23 -14.19 3.93
C SER A 141 17.59 -15.69 4.00
N THR A 142 17.87 -16.22 5.19
CA THR A 142 18.28 -17.62 5.36
C THR A 142 17.11 -18.59 5.14
N VAL A 143 15.94 -18.31 5.72
CA VAL A 143 14.73 -19.12 5.54
C VAL A 143 14.29 -19.13 4.08
N LEU A 144 14.21 -17.96 3.45
CA LEU A 144 13.82 -17.85 2.05
C LEU A 144 14.81 -18.58 1.13
N SER A 145 16.12 -18.41 1.35
CA SER A 145 17.14 -19.11 0.55
C SER A 145 16.99 -20.62 0.68
N THR A 146 16.79 -21.13 1.90
CA THR A 146 16.55 -22.56 2.15
C THR A 146 15.33 -23.08 1.39
N ILE A 147 14.22 -22.34 1.42
CA ILE A 147 12.99 -22.71 0.69
C ILE A 147 13.23 -22.71 -0.82
N MET A 148 13.90 -21.68 -1.34
CA MET A 148 14.18 -21.55 -2.77
C MET A 148 15.10 -22.67 -3.28
N GLU A 149 16.19 -22.96 -2.57
CA GLU A 149 17.13 -24.03 -2.93
C GLU A 149 16.47 -25.41 -2.90
N LYS A 150 15.64 -25.67 -1.89
CA LYS A 150 15.04 -26.99 -1.68
C LYS A 150 13.83 -27.26 -2.57
N TYR A 151 12.92 -26.30 -2.70
CA TYR A 151 11.62 -26.52 -3.34
C TYR A 151 11.50 -25.83 -4.71
N TYR A 152 12.35 -24.84 -4.99
CA TYR A 152 12.34 -24.09 -6.26
C TYR A 152 13.73 -23.97 -6.90
N PRO A 153 14.52 -25.06 -7.03
CA PRO A 153 15.94 -25.00 -7.43
C PRO A 153 16.17 -24.40 -8.83
N ASN A 154 15.16 -24.47 -9.69
CA ASN A 154 15.22 -23.93 -11.06
C ASN A 154 14.76 -22.46 -11.16
N MET A 155 14.29 -21.87 -10.07
CA MET A 155 13.81 -20.50 -10.03
C MET A 155 14.89 -19.57 -9.49
N LYS A 156 15.28 -18.58 -10.29
CA LYS A 156 16.22 -17.53 -9.85
C LYS A 156 15.48 -16.50 -9.02
N LEU A 157 15.87 -16.36 -7.75
CA LEU A 157 15.31 -15.34 -6.86
C LEU A 157 15.75 -13.95 -7.32
N GLY A 158 14.78 -13.08 -7.61
CA GLY A 158 15.01 -11.67 -7.87
C GLY A 158 15.03 -10.84 -6.58
N PRO A 159 15.10 -9.50 -6.68
CA PRO A 159 14.99 -8.64 -5.52
C PRO A 159 13.66 -8.84 -4.78
N ILE A 160 13.72 -8.95 -3.45
CA ILE A 160 12.53 -8.97 -2.60
C ILE A 160 11.92 -7.57 -2.58
N ILE A 161 10.68 -7.44 -3.03
CA ILE A 161 9.97 -6.16 -3.06
C ILE A 161 9.40 -5.81 -1.68
N VAL A 162 8.83 -6.81 -1.01
CA VAL A 162 8.23 -6.71 0.33
C VAL A 162 8.25 -8.08 0.99
N SER A 163 8.55 -8.13 2.29
CA SER A 163 8.46 -9.34 3.11
C SER A 163 7.91 -9.02 4.49
N ASN A 164 7.15 -9.95 5.06
CA ASN A 164 6.72 -9.86 6.45
C ASN A 164 6.53 -11.26 7.06
N GLN A 165 6.65 -11.35 8.38
CA GLN A 165 6.28 -12.51 9.17
C GLN A 165 5.07 -12.13 10.03
N VAL A 166 4.02 -12.91 9.92
CA VAL A 166 2.77 -12.68 10.65
C VAL A 166 2.51 -13.90 11.52
N ASN A 167 2.33 -13.69 12.82
CA ASN A 167 1.94 -14.76 13.72
C ASN A 167 0.50 -15.19 13.43
N PRO A 168 0.18 -16.49 13.54
CA PRO A 168 -1.18 -16.99 13.34
C PRO A 168 -2.18 -16.30 14.29
N GLY A 169 -3.31 -15.83 13.75
CA GLY A 169 -4.37 -15.17 14.50
C GLY A 169 -5.42 -14.48 13.61
N TYR A 170 -6.55 -14.09 14.19
CA TYR A 170 -7.71 -13.49 13.49
C TYR A 170 -7.53 -12.02 13.07
N GLY A 171 -6.29 -11.60 12.81
CA GLY A 171 -5.96 -10.22 12.44
C GLY A 171 -6.02 -9.95 10.94
N SER A 172 -5.96 -8.67 10.58
CA SER A 172 -5.61 -8.25 9.23
C SER A 172 -4.23 -7.58 9.25
N SER A 173 -3.41 -7.95 8.28
CA SER A 173 -2.08 -7.37 8.05
C SER A 173 -2.06 -6.76 6.66
N THR A 174 -1.66 -5.50 6.55
CA THR A 174 -1.60 -4.77 5.28
C THR A 174 -0.21 -4.15 5.11
N PHE A 175 0.35 -4.30 3.91
CA PHE A 175 1.70 -3.86 3.58
C PHE A 175 1.70 -3.05 2.29
N ASP A 176 2.19 -1.81 2.37
CA ASP A 176 2.42 -0.96 1.20
C ASP A 176 3.82 -1.12 0.61
N PHE A 177 3.90 -1.10 -0.71
CA PHE A 177 5.15 -1.11 -1.45
C PHE A 177 5.04 -0.31 -2.75
N HIS A 178 6.18 -0.03 -3.38
CA HIS A 178 6.23 0.83 -4.57
C HIS A 178 6.77 0.14 -5.79
N ILE A 179 6.10 0.41 -6.92
CA ILE A 179 6.62 0.09 -8.24
C ILE A 179 6.74 1.40 -9.01
N THR A 180 7.97 1.88 -9.17
CA THR A 180 8.29 3.01 -10.05
C THR A 180 8.54 2.52 -11.47
N LYS A 181 8.39 3.41 -12.45
CA LYS A 181 8.74 3.09 -13.84
C LYS A 181 10.22 2.77 -14.03
N ASN A 182 11.09 3.31 -13.17
CA ASN A 182 12.53 3.09 -13.23
C ASN A 182 12.93 1.71 -12.71
N ASN A 183 12.20 1.17 -11.74
CA ASN A 183 12.50 -0.13 -11.13
C ASN A 183 11.72 -1.27 -11.77
N PHE A 184 10.79 -0.97 -12.68
CA PHE A 184 9.98 -1.95 -13.38
C PHE A 184 10.74 -2.56 -14.55
N GLN A 185 10.88 -3.89 -14.52
CA GLN A 185 11.48 -4.67 -15.61
C GLN A 185 10.38 -5.45 -16.34
N PRO A 186 10.06 -5.12 -17.60
CA PRO A 186 8.94 -5.73 -18.34
C PRO A 186 9.06 -7.25 -18.53
N ASP A 187 10.29 -7.76 -18.56
CA ASP A 187 10.63 -9.17 -18.73
C ASP A 187 10.58 -9.96 -17.41
N LYS A 188 10.46 -9.27 -16.26
CA LYS A 188 10.40 -9.92 -14.95
C LYS A 188 8.98 -10.07 -14.46
N LYS A 189 8.71 -11.24 -13.89
CA LYS A 189 7.47 -11.54 -13.18
C LYS A 189 7.67 -11.31 -11.68
N VAL A 190 6.66 -10.71 -11.05
CA VAL A 190 6.54 -10.53 -9.61
C VAL A 190 5.67 -11.65 -9.07
N TRP A 191 6.18 -12.33 -8.06
CA TRP A 191 5.56 -13.51 -7.48
C TRP A 191 5.27 -13.29 -6.00
N LEU A 192 4.11 -13.77 -5.54
CA LEU A 192 3.79 -13.91 -4.12
C LEU A 192 4.20 -15.31 -3.66
N LEU A 193 5.09 -15.38 -2.68
CA LEU A 193 5.42 -16.59 -1.95
C LEU A 193 4.87 -16.46 -0.54
N VAL A 194 4.16 -17.48 -0.07
CA VAL A 194 3.70 -17.63 1.31
C VAL A 194 4.28 -18.94 1.82
N ALA A 195 4.88 -18.90 3.01
CA ALA A 195 5.40 -20.10 3.64
C ALA A 195 5.27 -20.04 5.17
N GLU A 196 5.05 -21.20 5.78
CA GLU A 196 5.15 -21.39 7.23
C GLU A 196 6.62 -21.56 7.62
N THR A 197 7.11 -20.66 8.48
CA THR A 197 8.53 -20.63 8.86
C THR A 197 8.93 -21.75 9.82
N ASP A 198 7.96 -22.40 10.47
CA ASP A 198 8.20 -23.34 11.55
C ASP A 198 8.43 -24.78 11.06
N ASN A 199 8.16 -25.06 9.78
CA ASN A 199 8.23 -26.42 9.20
C ASN A 199 8.93 -26.45 7.84
N ILE A 200 10.02 -25.70 7.68
CA ILE A 200 10.75 -25.59 6.40
C ILE A 200 11.40 -26.90 5.94
N GLU A 201 11.50 -27.89 6.84
CA GLU A 201 12.06 -29.21 6.55
C GLU A 201 11.18 -30.06 5.62
N THR A 202 9.88 -29.77 5.54
CA THR A 202 8.95 -30.50 4.68
C THR A 202 8.19 -29.57 3.75
N SER A 203 7.65 -30.10 2.64
CA SER A 203 6.87 -29.30 1.69
C SER A 203 5.58 -28.73 2.30
N ALA A 204 5.20 -29.15 3.52
CA ALA A 204 4.09 -28.58 4.26
C ALA A 204 4.30 -27.09 4.57
N CYS A 205 5.54 -26.58 4.58
CA CYS A 205 5.76 -25.14 4.73
C CYS A 205 5.20 -24.31 3.58
N LEU A 206 4.91 -24.88 2.41
CA LEU A 206 4.45 -24.12 1.24
C LEU A 206 2.92 -23.98 1.17
N ILE A 207 2.23 -24.20 2.28
CA ILE A 207 0.77 -24.14 2.36
C ILE A 207 0.37 -22.75 2.85
N SER A 208 -0.66 -22.15 2.25
CA SER A 208 -1.24 -20.92 2.78
C SER A 208 -1.94 -21.19 4.13
N PRO A 209 -1.77 -20.31 5.14
CA PRO A 209 -2.44 -20.47 6.43
C PRO A 209 -3.96 -20.60 6.27
N LYS A 210 -4.53 -21.57 6.99
CA LYS A 210 -5.99 -21.76 7.03
C LYS A 210 -6.66 -20.49 7.54
N GLU A 211 -7.82 -20.18 6.97
CA GLU A 211 -8.63 -19.01 7.35
C GLU A 211 -7.97 -17.65 7.08
N VAL A 212 -6.94 -17.58 6.23
CA VAL A 212 -6.33 -16.30 5.81
C VAL A 212 -6.53 -16.09 4.31
N ASN A 213 -7.05 -14.93 3.94
CA ASN A 213 -7.20 -14.50 2.55
C ASN A 213 -6.08 -13.55 2.17
N PHE A 214 -5.41 -13.83 1.05
CA PHE A 214 -4.42 -12.93 0.47
C PHE A 214 -5.02 -12.07 -0.63
N LEU A 215 -4.83 -10.76 -0.54
CA LEU A 215 -5.26 -9.79 -1.55
C LEU A 215 -4.09 -8.92 -1.99
N VAL A 216 -4.10 -8.51 -3.26
CA VAL A 216 -3.23 -7.47 -3.80
C VAL A 216 -4.09 -6.35 -4.34
N ASN A 217 -3.90 -5.13 -3.84
CA ASN A 217 -4.71 -3.96 -4.18
C ASN A 217 -6.22 -4.19 -4.02
N GLY A 218 -6.61 -4.97 -3.01
CA GLY A 218 -8.01 -5.35 -2.75
C GLY A 218 -8.57 -6.45 -3.67
N GLN A 219 -7.78 -6.96 -4.62
CA GLN A 219 -8.16 -8.08 -5.47
C GLN A 219 -7.68 -9.40 -4.84
N ALA A 220 -8.55 -10.41 -4.78
CA ALA A 220 -8.23 -11.74 -4.29
C ALA A 220 -7.11 -12.38 -5.13
N VAL A 221 -6.09 -12.93 -4.47
CA VAL A 221 -5.02 -13.67 -5.13
C VAL A 221 -5.49 -15.10 -5.41
N ASP A 222 -5.31 -15.54 -6.65
CA ASP A 222 -5.75 -16.84 -7.13
C ASP A 222 -5.24 -18.00 -6.24
N MET A 223 -6.14 -18.93 -5.90
CA MET A 223 -5.92 -20.08 -5.01
C MET A 223 -5.38 -19.77 -3.60
N ARG A 224 -5.36 -18.48 -3.21
CA ARG A 224 -4.87 -17.99 -1.91
C ARG A 224 -5.98 -17.37 -1.07
N THR A 225 -7.25 -17.65 -1.40
CA THR A 225 -8.44 -17.18 -0.69
C THR A 225 -9.46 -18.29 -0.49
N MET A 226 -10.19 -18.25 0.60
CA MET A 226 -11.28 -19.18 0.88
C MET A 226 -12.50 -18.91 -0.02
N PRO A 227 -13.25 -19.94 -0.48
CA PRO A 227 -13.06 -21.38 -0.23
C PRO A 227 -12.14 -22.08 -1.25
N GLN A 228 -11.58 -21.35 -2.21
CA GLN A 228 -10.80 -21.87 -3.33
C GLN A 228 -9.34 -22.20 -2.97
N MET A 229 -8.99 -22.21 -1.68
CA MET A 229 -7.62 -22.41 -1.24
C MET A 229 -7.14 -23.85 -1.47
N ASP A 230 -6.01 -23.99 -2.17
CA ASP A 230 -5.37 -25.28 -2.38
C ASP A 230 -4.88 -25.88 -1.05
N ARG A 231 -5.13 -27.18 -0.85
CA ARG A 231 -4.78 -27.89 0.41
C ARG A 231 -3.36 -28.45 0.44
N GLY A 232 -2.66 -28.46 -0.69
CA GLY A 232 -1.30 -28.97 -0.83
C GLY A 232 -0.25 -27.87 -0.89
N PRO A 233 1.04 -28.23 -1.03
CA PRO A 233 2.11 -27.27 -1.30
C PRO A 233 1.76 -26.39 -2.50
N GLN A 234 1.84 -25.07 -2.33
CA GLN A 234 1.41 -24.09 -3.33
C GLN A 234 2.61 -23.41 -4.00
N MET A 235 2.62 -23.43 -5.33
CA MET A 235 3.61 -22.68 -6.12
C MET A 235 3.48 -21.18 -5.87
N PRO A 236 4.57 -20.39 -6.02
CA PRO A 236 4.48 -18.94 -5.99
C PRO A 236 3.42 -18.46 -7.00
N THR A 237 2.60 -17.48 -6.63
CA THR A 237 1.51 -17.00 -7.48
C THR A 237 1.97 -15.74 -8.23
N CYS A 238 1.82 -15.70 -9.55
CA CYS A 238 2.17 -14.53 -10.36
C CYS A 238 1.16 -13.41 -10.12
N VAL A 239 1.61 -12.24 -9.66
CA VAL A 239 0.73 -11.11 -9.31
C VAL A 239 0.82 -9.94 -10.29
N ASN A 240 1.56 -10.06 -11.40
CA ASN A 240 1.76 -8.97 -12.38
C ASN A 240 0.47 -8.27 -12.80
N GLY A 241 -0.61 -9.02 -13.05
CA GLY A 241 -1.90 -8.46 -13.47
C GLY A 241 -2.64 -7.65 -12.39
N MET A 242 -2.19 -7.74 -11.13
CA MET A 242 -2.81 -7.06 -9.98
C MET A 242 -2.03 -5.81 -9.56
N LEU A 243 -0.83 -5.61 -10.12
CA LEU A 243 0.07 -4.53 -9.76
C LEU A 243 -0.20 -3.28 -10.60
N LYS A 244 0.04 -2.12 -9.99
CA LYS A 244 -0.01 -0.82 -10.66
C LYS A 244 1.30 -0.06 -10.43
N PHE A 245 1.60 0.88 -11.31
CA PHE A 245 2.64 1.87 -11.05
C PHE A 245 2.23 2.77 -9.88
N GLY A 246 3.16 3.00 -8.94
CA GLY A 246 2.93 3.78 -7.72
C GLY A 246 2.81 2.90 -6.48
N THR A 247 1.93 3.29 -5.55
CA THR A 247 1.65 2.55 -4.31
C THR A 247 0.85 1.29 -4.59
N ASN A 248 1.32 0.15 -4.11
CA ASN A 248 0.58 -1.13 -4.12
C ASN A 248 0.40 -1.61 -2.69
N LEU A 249 -0.62 -2.45 -2.47
CA LEU A 249 -0.92 -3.06 -1.18
C LEU A 249 -0.94 -4.58 -1.31
N VAL A 250 -0.27 -5.28 -0.41
CA VAL A 250 -0.52 -6.70 -0.12
C VAL A 250 -1.27 -6.78 1.20
N GLN A 251 -2.30 -7.61 1.27
CA GLN A 251 -3.15 -7.77 2.44
C GLN A 251 -3.26 -9.26 2.78
N ALA A 252 -3.10 -9.61 4.05
CA ALA A 252 -3.41 -10.91 4.61
C ALA A 252 -4.53 -10.71 5.63
N VAL A 253 -5.71 -11.28 5.39
CA VAL A 253 -6.93 -11.01 6.15
C VAL A 253 -7.49 -12.30 6.73
N GLY A 254 -7.55 -12.41 8.06
CA GLY A 254 -8.18 -13.53 8.76
C GLY A 254 -9.70 -13.62 8.53
N GLY A 255 -10.23 -14.85 8.56
CA GLY A 255 -11.60 -15.20 8.19
C GLY A 255 -12.71 -14.53 9.02
N SER A 256 -12.42 -14.07 10.22
CA SER A 256 -13.41 -13.43 11.11
C SER A 256 -13.76 -11.99 10.72
N VAL A 257 -13.09 -11.38 9.75
CA VAL A 257 -13.41 -10.01 9.29
C VAL A 257 -14.62 -9.99 8.32
N PHE A 258 -14.96 -11.13 7.71
CA PHE A 258 -16.10 -11.26 6.78
C PHE A 258 -17.28 -12.07 7.35
N GLY A 259 -17.34 -12.26 8.67
CA GLY A 259 -18.32 -13.11 9.33
C GLY A 259 -19.00 -12.47 10.53
N LYS A 260 -19.86 -11.48 10.27
CA LYS A 260 -21.17 -11.29 10.91
C LYS A 260 -21.95 -10.18 10.22
#